data_AF-A0AAV0Y4B3-F1
#
_entry.id   AF-A0AAV0Y4B3-F1
#
_cell.length_a   1.000
_cell.length_b   1.000
_cell.length_c   1.000
_cell.angle_alpha   90.00
_cell.angle_beta   90.00
_cell.angle_gamma   90.00
#
_symmetry.space_group_name_H-M   'P 1'
#
loop_
_entity.id
_entity.type
_entity.pdbx_description
1 polymer ?
#
loop_
_entity_poly.entity_id
_entity_poly.type
_entity_poly.pdbx_seq_one_letter_code
_entity_poly.pdbx_strand_id
1 'polypeptide(L)'
;METTIKDFNKLQENEMQNEIEKSLLNNEIIVKFCKYEYYNTNNKKNIKIMKYNLNTIPIKGNILIIDHGHNISGNGKPYASKILESPTWLEICKIANDLINTTGTYFFKYLHDICVVQDLGNIKICCLGMGGIDSDHKMLRI
;
A
#
# COMPACT_ATOMS: atom_id res chain seq x y z
N MET A 1 -22.88 -19.11 -16.71
CA MET A 1 -21.89 -18.32 -17.47
C MET A 1 -20.63 -18.31 -16.63
N GLU A 2 -19.60 -19.06 -17.00
CA GLU A 2 -18.37 -19.16 -16.20
C GLU A 2 -17.55 -17.89 -16.36
N THR A 3 -17.45 -17.10 -15.29
CA THR A 3 -16.60 -15.92 -15.22
C THR A 3 -15.14 -16.35 -15.36
N THR A 4 -14.45 -15.94 -16.42
CA THR A 4 -13.03 -16.26 -16.57
C THR A 4 -12.17 -15.38 -15.66
N ILE A 5 -10.93 -15.79 -15.36
CA ILE A 5 -9.98 -14.95 -14.62
C ILE A 5 -9.74 -13.60 -15.32
N LYS A 6 -9.81 -13.58 -16.66
CA LYS A 6 -9.72 -12.33 -17.42
C LYS A 6 -10.89 -11.41 -17.09
N ASP A 7 -12.09 -11.95 -16.97
CA ASP A 7 -13.29 -11.18 -16.61
C ASP A 7 -13.19 -10.67 -15.17
N PHE A 8 -12.66 -11.47 -14.24
CA PHE A 8 -12.43 -11.06 -12.85
C PHE A 8 -11.41 -9.90 -12.75
N ASN A 9 -10.25 -10.04 -13.41
CA ASN A 9 -9.24 -8.97 -13.40
C ASN A 9 -9.78 -7.69 -14.06
N LYS A 10 -10.56 -7.81 -15.13
CA LYS A 10 -11.19 -6.66 -15.79
C LYS A 10 -12.20 -5.96 -14.89
N LEU A 11 -12.97 -6.71 -14.09
CA LEU A 11 -13.88 -6.14 -13.09
C LEU A 11 -13.11 -5.36 -12.02
N GLN A 12 -12.01 -5.93 -11.50
CA GLN A 12 -11.15 -5.26 -10.53
C GLN A 12 -10.48 -3.99 -11.09
N GLU A 13 -10.08 -4.01 -12.37
CA GLU A 13 -9.55 -2.84 -13.06
C GLU A 13 -10.61 -1.73 -13.19
N ASN A 14 -11.86 -2.09 -13.53
CA ASN A 14 -12.96 -1.14 -13.65
C ASN A 14 -13.32 -0.52 -12.27
N GLU A 15 -13.39 -1.33 -11.21
CA GLU A 15 -13.63 -0.84 -9.84
C GLU A 15 -12.55 0.17 -9.42
N MET A 16 -11.27 -0.17 -9.68
CA MET A 16 -10.15 0.72 -9.43
C MET A 16 -10.24 2.01 -10.25
N GLN A 17 -10.61 1.95 -11.54
CA GLN A 17 -10.78 3.14 -12.38
C GLN A 17 -11.87 4.07 -11.83
N ASN A 18 -13.01 3.53 -11.43
CA ASN A 18 -14.11 4.33 -10.88
C ASN A 18 -13.72 5.08 -9.59
N GLU A 19 -12.95 4.45 -8.71
CA GLU A 19 -12.47 5.11 -7.50
C GLU A 19 -11.38 6.15 -7.78
N ILE A 20 -10.55 5.94 -8.81
CA ILE A 20 -9.59 6.96 -9.30
C ILE A 20 -10.35 8.19 -9.79
N GLU A 21 -11.35 8.00 -10.66
CA GLU A 21 -12.16 9.09 -11.20
C GLU A 21 -12.86 9.87 -10.09
N LYS A 22 -13.43 9.16 -9.11
CA LYS A 22 -14.07 9.78 -7.94
C LYS A 22 -13.07 10.57 -7.08
N SER A 23 -11.87 10.04 -6.88
CA SER A 23 -10.82 10.72 -6.11
C SER A 23 -10.32 11.98 -6.83
N LEU A 24 -10.15 11.91 -8.16
CA LEU A 24 -9.81 13.08 -8.99
C LEU A 24 -10.87 14.18 -8.90
N LEU A 25 -12.15 13.82 -8.99
CA LEU A 25 -13.27 14.75 -8.82
C LEU A 25 -13.25 15.45 -7.47
N ASN A 26 -12.76 14.78 -6.43
CA ASN A 26 -12.68 15.31 -5.07
C ASN A 26 -11.36 16.03 -4.75
N ASN A 27 -10.45 16.19 -5.72
CA ASN A 27 -9.05 16.62 -5.47
C ASN A 27 -8.35 15.75 -4.40
N GLU A 28 -8.74 14.49 -4.26
CA GLU A 28 -8.14 13.54 -3.36
C GLU A 28 -6.93 12.87 -4.02
N ILE A 29 -5.85 12.76 -3.25
CA ILE A 29 -4.59 12.14 -3.62
C ILE A 29 -4.83 10.67 -4.01
N ILE A 30 -4.48 10.28 -5.25
CA ILE A 30 -4.65 8.92 -5.75
C ILE A 30 -3.58 7.99 -5.17
N VAL A 31 -4.04 6.98 -4.44
CA VAL A 31 -3.23 5.82 -4.05
C VAL A 31 -3.68 4.63 -4.90
N LYS A 32 -2.72 3.96 -5.55
CA LYS A 32 -2.96 2.66 -6.19
C LYS A 32 -2.28 1.57 -5.36
N PHE A 33 -3.06 0.72 -4.70
CA PHE A 33 -2.54 -0.53 -4.15
C PHE A 33 -3.24 -1.68 -4.87
N CYS A 34 -2.45 -2.45 -5.61
CA CYS A 34 -2.88 -3.70 -6.21
C CYS A 34 -1.99 -4.78 -5.65
N LYS A 35 -2.58 -5.67 -4.85
CA LYS A 35 -1.90 -6.91 -4.49
C LYS A 35 -2.12 -7.92 -5.61
N TYR A 36 -1.04 -8.51 -6.09
CA TYR A 36 -1.13 -9.66 -6.98
C TYR A 36 -0.97 -10.94 -6.18
N GLU A 37 -1.97 -11.81 -6.28
CA GLU A 37 -1.87 -13.16 -5.73
C GLU A 37 -1.61 -14.16 -6.84
N TYR A 38 -0.66 -15.07 -6.59
CA TYR A 38 -0.26 -16.11 -7.52
C TYR A 38 -0.82 -17.45 -7.07
N TYR A 39 -1.68 -18.02 -7.88
CA TYR A 39 -2.24 -19.35 -7.63
C TYR A 39 -1.57 -20.35 -8.56
N ASN A 40 -0.99 -21.39 -7.97
CA ASN A 40 -0.43 -22.50 -8.72
C ASN A 40 -1.57 -23.46 -9.07
N THR A 41 -1.79 -23.68 -10.35
CA THR A 41 -2.74 -24.68 -10.83
C THR A 41 -2.00 -25.93 -11.26
N ASN A 42 -2.66 -27.09 -11.17
CA ASN A 42 -2.11 -28.39 -11.59
C ASN A 42 -1.59 -28.39 -13.06
N ASN A 43 -1.89 -27.36 -13.86
CA ASN A 43 -1.50 -27.18 -15.26
C ASN A 43 -0.34 -26.16 -15.50
N LYS A 44 0.57 -25.94 -14.53
CA LYS A 44 1.79 -25.09 -14.68
C LYS A 44 1.57 -23.61 -15.05
N LYS A 45 0.33 -23.09 -15.06
CA LYS A 45 0.08 -21.66 -15.21
C LYS A 45 -0.04 -21.01 -13.84
N ASN A 46 0.91 -20.15 -13.51
CA ASN A 46 0.78 -19.19 -12.43
C ASN A 46 -0.34 -18.22 -12.79
N ILE A 47 -1.46 -18.31 -12.10
CA ILE A 47 -2.60 -17.43 -12.32
C ILE A 47 -2.39 -16.19 -11.46
N LYS A 48 -2.31 -15.03 -12.13
CA LYS A 48 -2.17 -13.72 -11.50
C LYS A 48 -3.56 -13.10 -11.31
N ILE A 49 -3.98 -12.96 -10.07
CA ILE A 49 -5.23 -12.30 -9.71
C ILE A 49 -4.90 -10.95 -9.10
N MET A 50 -5.46 -9.88 -9.67
CA MET A 50 -5.41 -8.55 -9.06
C MET A 50 -6.50 -8.49 -7.98
N LYS A 51 -6.13 -8.07 -6.76
CA LYS A 51 -7.11 -7.76 -5.72
C LYS A 51 -6.99 -6.32 -5.31
N TYR A 52 -8.13 -5.64 -5.35
CA TYR A 52 -8.32 -4.34 -4.77
C TYR A 52 -8.59 -4.50 -3.25
N ASN A 53 -7.74 -3.90 -2.42
CA ASN A 53 -7.81 -4.07 -0.97
C ASN A 53 -7.68 -2.75 -0.21
N LEU A 54 -7.84 -1.59 -0.87
CA LEU A 54 -7.64 -0.28 -0.24
C LEU A 54 -8.53 -0.06 0.99
N ASN A 55 -9.76 -0.57 0.97
CA ASN A 55 -10.71 -0.45 2.08
C ASN A 55 -10.55 -1.55 3.15
N THR A 56 -9.61 -2.48 2.96
CA THR A 56 -9.36 -3.54 3.95
C THR A 56 -8.39 -3.06 5.02
N ILE A 57 -8.57 -3.60 6.23
CA ILE A 57 -7.74 -3.29 7.41
C ILE A 57 -6.63 -4.33 7.49
N PRO A 58 -5.34 -3.98 7.26
CA PRO A 58 -4.24 -4.93 7.39
C PRO A 58 -3.86 -5.24 8.84
N ILE A 59 -4.01 -4.27 9.76
CA ILE A 59 -3.67 -4.44 11.17
C ILE A 59 -4.81 -3.90 12.03
N LYS A 60 -5.34 -4.75 12.92
CA LYS A 60 -6.37 -4.35 13.90
C LYS A 60 -5.74 -3.73 15.15
N GLY A 61 -6.44 -2.72 15.68
CA GLY A 61 -6.07 -1.98 16.88
C GLY A 61 -5.26 -0.72 16.58
N ASN A 62 -4.74 -0.08 17.63
CA ASN A 62 -3.97 1.15 17.50
C ASN A 62 -2.58 0.86 16.94
N ILE A 63 -2.18 1.61 15.92
CA ILE A 63 -0.84 1.55 15.35
C ILE A 63 -0.18 2.93 15.31
N LEU A 64 1.15 2.94 15.43
CA LEU A 64 2.01 4.09 15.20
C LEU A 64 3.03 3.72 14.13
N ILE A 65 3.07 4.45 13.03
CA ILE A 65 4.03 4.20 11.95
C ILE A 65 5.24 5.10 12.15
N ILE A 66 6.44 4.51 12.15
CA ILE A 66 7.71 5.22 12.33
C ILE A 66 8.68 4.92 11.19
N ASP A 67 9.57 5.88 10.94
CA ASP A 67 10.76 5.73 10.11
C ASP A 67 11.92 6.51 10.75
N HIS A 68 13.09 5.90 10.84
CA HIS A 68 14.25 6.54 11.48
C HIS A 68 14.94 7.58 10.59
N GLY A 69 14.52 7.70 9.34
CA GLY A 69 15.17 8.52 8.33
C GLY A 69 16.37 7.79 7.71
N HIS A 70 16.61 8.07 6.43
CA HIS A 70 17.74 7.51 5.70
C HIS A 70 18.62 8.64 5.15
N ASN A 71 19.86 8.74 5.64
CA ASN A 71 20.83 9.73 5.14
C ASN A 71 21.29 9.45 3.69
N ILE A 72 21.23 8.18 3.27
CA ILE A 72 21.72 7.73 1.95
C ILE A 72 20.66 7.96 0.86
N SER A 73 19.38 7.72 1.20
CA SER A 73 18.27 7.74 0.24
C SER A 73 17.30 8.90 0.46
N GLY A 74 17.49 9.72 1.50
CA GLY A 74 16.67 10.89 1.85
C GLY A 74 17.45 11.98 2.58
N ASN A 75 16.76 12.79 3.36
CA ASN A 75 17.30 13.94 4.09
C ASN A 75 17.70 13.63 5.55
N GLY A 76 17.62 12.35 5.96
CA GLY A 76 17.96 11.92 7.32
C GLY A 76 16.93 12.27 8.40
N LYS A 77 15.82 12.95 8.06
CA LYS A 77 14.79 13.29 9.05
C LYS A 77 13.99 12.05 9.42
N PRO A 78 13.76 11.81 10.72
CA PRO A 78 12.83 10.77 11.14
C PRO A 78 11.38 11.17 10.83
N TYR A 79 10.51 10.18 10.76
CA TYR A 79 9.07 10.33 10.60
C TYR A 79 8.34 9.54 11.68
N ALA A 80 7.24 10.10 12.17
CA ALA A 80 6.27 9.41 13.00
C ALA A 80 4.86 9.87 12.62
N SER A 81 3.95 8.93 12.40
CA SER A 81 2.54 9.25 12.17
C SER A 81 1.84 9.66 13.47
N LYS A 82 0.60 10.14 13.37
CA LYS A 82 -0.35 10.05 14.49
C LYS A 82 -0.69 8.57 14.78
N ILE A 83 -1.24 8.30 15.96
CA ILE A 83 -1.84 6.98 16.24
C ILE A 83 -3.07 6.79 15.35
N LEU A 84 -3.17 5.63 14.72
CA LEU A 84 -4.28 5.24 13.84
C LEU A 84 -4.98 4.03 14.43
N GLU A 85 -6.31 4.06 14.50
CA GLU A 85 -7.10 2.93 14.96
C GLU A 85 -7.54 2.09 13.75
N SER A 86 -7.00 0.88 13.64
CA SER A 86 -7.35 -0.08 12.58
C SER A 86 -7.41 0.53 11.17
N PRO A 87 -6.35 1.25 10.72
CA PRO A 87 -6.41 1.98 9.46
C PRO A 87 -6.57 1.05 8.27
N THR A 88 -7.25 1.54 7.24
CA THR A 88 -7.34 0.92 5.92
C THR A 88 -6.02 1.02 5.17
N TRP A 89 -5.83 0.18 4.15
CA TRP A 89 -4.68 0.33 3.23
C TRP A 89 -4.64 1.72 2.58
N LEU A 90 -5.79 2.33 2.26
CA LEU A 90 -5.84 3.70 1.75
C LEU A 90 -5.20 4.71 2.72
N GLU A 91 -5.56 4.62 4.00
CA GLU A 91 -4.98 5.47 5.04
C GLU A 91 -3.49 5.22 5.21
N ILE A 92 -3.05 3.96 5.19
CA ILE A 92 -1.62 3.62 5.25
C ILE A 92 -0.85 4.19 4.07
N CYS A 93 -1.44 4.21 2.88
CA CYS A 93 -0.79 4.80 1.73
C CYS A 93 -0.71 6.33 1.79
N LYS A 94 -1.71 7.00 2.38
CA LYS A 94 -1.61 8.44 2.69
C LYS A 94 -0.44 8.70 3.65
N ILE A 95 -0.29 7.86 4.68
CA ILE A 95 0.87 7.91 5.58
C ILE A 95 2.19 7.65 4.85
N ALA A 96 2.23 6.70 3.92
CA ALA A 96 3.42 6.42 3.13
C ALA A 96 3.85 7.63 2.30
N ASN A 97 2.89 8.36 1.72
CA ASN A 97 3.15 9.59 0.99
C ASN A 97 3.68 10.70 1.92
N ASP A 98 3.06 10.88 3.09
CA ASP A 98 3.53 11.85 4.09
C ASP A 98 4.95 11.53 4.58
N LEU A 99 5.26 10.25 4.77
CA LEU A 99 6.59 9.76 5.09
C LEU A 99 7.59 10.15 4.00
N ILE A 100 7.34 9.80 2.73
CA ILE A 100 8.23 10.14 1.59
C ILE A 100 8.51 11.65 1.55
N ASN A 101 7.47 12.47 1.71
CA ASN A 101 7.60 13.92 1.68
C ASN A 101 8.40 14.46 2.86
N THR A 102 8.26 13.86 4.03
CA THR A 102 8.97 14.28 5.26
C THR A 102 10.45 13.87 5.21
N THR A 103 10.72 12.61 4.89
CA THR A 103 12.07 12.02 4.88
C THR A 103 12.84 12.34 3.60
N GLY A 104 12.18 12.88 2.57
CA GLY A 104 12.78 13.13 1.26
C GLY A 104 13.23 11.86 0.54
N THR A 105 12.75 10.70 0.95
CA THR A 105 13.20 9.40 0.44
C THR A 105 12.48 9.01 -0.84
N TYR A 106 12.83 9.66 -1.96
CA TYR A 106 12.14 9.46 -3.25
C TYR A 106 12.57 8.20 -4.02
N PHE A 107 13.56 7.47 -3.52
CA PHE A 107 14.02 6.21 -4.13
C PHE A 107 13.03 5.06 -3.87
N PHE A 108 12.34 5.08 -2.73
CA PHE A 108 11.31 4.09 -2.38
C PHE A 108 9.94 4.67 -2.67
N LYS A 109 9.41 4.35 -3.87
CA LYS A 109 8.16 4.94 -4.39
C LYS A 109 6.95 4.07 -4.13
N TYR A 110 7.18 2.82 -3.75
CA TYR A 110 6.16 1.78 -3.75
C TYR A 110 5.96 1.22 -2.35
N LEU A 111 4.74 1.30 -1.80
CA LEU A 111 4.39 0.54 -0.59
C LEU A 111 4.17 -0.92 -0.96
N HIS A 112 4.91 -1.81 -0.30
CA HIS A 112 4.75 -3.25 -0.41
C HIS A 112 3.97 -3.82 0.76
N ASP A 113 4.32 -3.36 1.96
CA ASP A 113 3.87 -4.01 3.18
C ASP A 113 3.89 -3.05 4.37
N ILE A 114 3.25 -3.49 5.45
CA ILE A 114 3.32 -2.88 6.77
C ILE A 114 3.75 -3.95 7.78
N CYS A 115 4.86 -3.68 8.49
CA CYS A 115 5.44 -4.63 9.43
C CYS A 115 5.30 -4.12 10.86
N VAL A 116 4.75 -4.93 11.76
CA VAL A 116 4.81 -4.66 13.21
C VAL A 116 6.22 -4.95 13.69
N VAL A 117 6.92 -3.92 14.15
CA VAL A 117 8.29 -4.04 14.68
C VAL A 117 8.32 -4.15 16.20
N GLN A 118 7.26 -3.66 16.87
CA GLN A 118 7.11 -3.78 18.32
C GLN A 118 5.62 -3.74 18.69
N ASP A 119 5.21 -4.59 19.64
CA ASP A 119 3.86 -4.57 20.21
C ASP A 119 3.95 -4.18 21.69
N LEU A 120 3.30 -3.07 22.07
CA LEU A 120 3.24 -2.56 23.44
C LEU A 120 1.94 -2.97 24.16
N GLY A 121 1.14 -3.86 23.56
CA GLY A 121 -0.15 -4.31 24.05
C GLY A 121 -1.30 -3.39 23.65
N ASN A 122 -1.19 -2.10 23.95
CA ASN A 122 -2.22 -1.09 23.59
C ASN A 122 -1.95 -0.40 22.25
N ILE A 123 -0.70 -0.38 21.79
CA ILE A 123 -0.25 0.25 20.54
C ILE A 123 0.79 -0.67 19.88
N LYS A 124 0.66 -0.88 18.57
CA LYS A 124 1.68 -1.55 17.75
C LYS A 124 2.52 -0.52 17.00
N ILE A 125 3.83 -0.56 17.18
CA ILE A 125 4.76 0.24 16.39
C ILE A 125 5.03 -0.50 15.09
N CYS A 126 4.85 0.20 13.98
CA CYS A 126 4.94 -0.36 12.64
C CYS A 126 5.96 0.41 11.79
N CYS A 127 6.57 -0.27 10.82
CA CYS A 127 7.36 0.34 9.76
C CYS A 127 6.74 -0.02 8.40
N LEU A 128 6.93 0.84 7.40
CA LEU A 128 6.46 0.58 6.04
C LEU A 128 7.55 -0.11 5.21
N GLY A 129 7.21 -1.23 4.59
CA GLY A 129 8.04 -1.86 3.59
C GLY A 129 7.91 -1.11 2.28
N MET A 130 8.88 -0.26 1.96
CA MET A 130 8.87 0.57 0.75
C MET A 130 9.94 0.10 -0.25
N GLY A 131 9.63 0.08 -1.55
CA GLY A 131 10.52 -0.45 -2.59
C GLY A 131 10.66 0.46 -3.80
N GLY A 132 11.65 0.12 -4.63
CA GLY A 132 12.03 0.83 -5.86
C GLY A 132 11.34 0.29 -7.13
N ILE A 133 11.75 0.80 -8.29
CA ILE A 133 11.14 0.59 -9.62
C ILE A 133 11.04 -0.89 -10.04
N ASP A 134 11.87 -1.77 -9.48
CA ASP A 134 11.95 -3.19 -9.84
C ASP A 134 11.04 -4.11 -9.01
N SER A 135 10.15 -3.53 -8.21
CA SER A 135 9.28 -4.30 -7.33
C SER A 135 7.95 -4.66 -8.01
N ASP A 136 7.50 -5.91 -7.83
CA ASP A 136 6.25 -6.44 -8.40
C ASP A 136 4.96 -5.75 -7.89
N HIS A 137 5.09 -4.79 -6.96
CA HIS A 137 3.98 -4.00 -6.42
C HIS A 137 4.17 -2.55 -6.83
N LYS A 138 3.22 -2.00 -7.59
CA LYS A 138 3.31 -0.66 -8.18
C LYS A 138 2.27 0.28 -7.57
N MET A 139 2.61 0.97 -6.49
CA MET A 139 2.03 2.27 -6.12
C MET A 139 2.66 3.45 -6.88
N LEU A 140 1.86 4.17 -7.67
CA LEU A 140 2.36 5.39 -8.34
C LEU A 140 2.62 6.50 -7.31
N ARG A 141 3.75 7.19 -7.48
CA ARG A 141 4.13 8.43 -6.79
C ARG A 141 3.12 9.55 -7.14
N ILE A 142 2.80 10.37 -6.14
CA ILE A 142 2.12 11.67 -6.30
C ILE A 142 3.15 12.75 -6.59
#